data_AF-A0A943BCC6-F1
#
_entry.id   AF-A0A943BCC6-F1
#
_cell.length_a   1.000
_cell.length_b   1.000
_cell.length_c   1.000
_cell.angle_alpha   90.00
_cell.angle_beta   90.00
_cell.angle_gamma   90.00
#
_symmetry.space_group_name_H-M   'P 1'
#
loop_
_entity.id
_entity.type
_entity.pdbx_description
1 polymer ?
#
loop_
_entity_poly.entity_id
_entity_poly.type
_entity_poly.pdbx_seq_one_letter_code
_entity_poly.pdbx_strand_id
1 'polypeptide(L)'
;KSKAGRDMIVIYIDTDPSDKQPCYFSEQYKNDSREQKRWGIGGTIRQLVYDSDNKTNRGFKTFIEMVKGSNPGFKVQWDDNFTGCLKGKLVGGVFGKEEYKDSYGNNKFSVKLFNFRTVEDIKNGVEVPKDKLLTPGSNSDDLVPVVDDGELPF
;
A
#
# COMPACT_ATOMS: atom_id res chain seq x y z
N LYS A 1 9.51 -5.30 -11.36
CA LYS A 1 8.23 -5.76 -11.97
C LYS A 1 7.44 -6.60 -10.94
N SER A 2 6.11 -6.69 -11.08
CA SER A 2 5.26 -7.59 -10.29
C SER A 2 5.39 -9.05 -10.77
N LYS A 3 4.75 -10.01 -10.07
CA LYS A 3 4.70 -11.41 -10.52
C LYS A 3 4.12 -11.58 -11.92
N ALA A 4 3.21 -10.69 -12.32
CA ALA A 4 2.60 -10.66 -13.65
C ALA A 4 3.38 -9.80 -14.66
N GLY A 5 4.64 -9.44 -14.38
CA GLY A 5 5.48 -8.66 -15.29
C GLY A 5 5.16 -7.16 -15.38
N ARG A 6 4.24 -6.64 -14.55
CA ARG A 6 3.82 -5.22 -14.59
C ARG A 6 4.78 -4.30 -13.84
N ASP A 7 4.87 -3.04 -14.26
CA ASP A 7 5.68 -2.04 -13.56
C ASP A 7 5.17 -1.77 -12.16
N MET A 8 6.10 -1.78 -11.21
CA MET A 8 5.81 -1.76 -9.79
C MET A 8 7.01 -1.19 -9.04
N ILE A 9 6.74 -0.27 -8.12
CA ILE A 9 7.71 0.15 -7.10
C ILE A 9 7.46 -0.63 -5.81
N VAL A 10 8.54 -0.86 -5.07
CA VAL A 10 8.49 -1.42 -3.72
C VAL A 10 8.91 -0.32 -2.76
N ILE A 11 7.97 0.10 -1.92
CA ILE A 11 8.16 1.14 -0.93
C ILE A 11 8.37 0.44 0.41
N TYR A 12 9.52 0.68 1.02
CA TYR A 12 9.79 0.28 2.40
C TYR A 12 9.56 1.49 3.28
N ILE A 13 8.61 1.39 4.20
CA ILE A 13 8.37 2.44 5.20
C ILE A 13 8.95 2.01 6.54
N ASP A 14 9.40 3.00 7.29
CA ASP A 14 9.69 2.88 8.71
C ASP A 14 8.92 3.97 9.47
N THR A 15 8.75 3.78 10.76
CA THR A 15 8.12 4.77 11.62
C THR A 15 9.12 5.84 12.04
N ASP A 16 8.68 7.10 12.00
CA ASP A 16 9.52 8.25 12.30
C ASP A 16 9.98 8.26 13.77
N PRO A 17 11.14 8.85 14.11
CA PRO A 17 11.58 9.00 15.50
C PRO A 17 10.59 9.73 16.42
N SER A 18 9.70 10.55 15.87
CA SER A 18 8.64 11.23 16.62
C SER A 18 7.38 10.38 16.85
N ASP A 19 7.27 9.20 16.23
CA ASP A 19 6.14 8.29 16.43
C ASP A 19 6.20 7.62 17.82
N LYS A 20 5.07 7.10 18.30
CA LYS A 20 4.99 6.30 19.54
C LYS A 20 5.79 5.00 19.44
N GLN A 21 5.91 4.44 18.24
CA GLN A 21 6.69 3.24 17.97
C GLN A 21 7.77 3.56 16.92
N PRO A 22 8.83 4.32 17.27
CA PRO A 22 9.83 4.75 16.29
C PRO A 22 10.65 3.56 15.77
N CYS A 23 11.17 3.66 14.55
CA CYS A 23 12.04 2.63 13.94
C CYS A 23 11.46 1.21 13.90
N TYR A 24 10.14 1.05 13.94
CA TYR A 24 9.44 -0.20 14.18
C TYR A 24 9.84 -1.33 13.21
N PHE A 25 9.95 -1.01 11.92
CA PHE A 25 10.28 -2.02 10.92
C PHE A 25 11.79 -2.23 10.79
N SER A 26 12.62 -1.20 10.98
CA SER A 26 14.08 -1.39 10.99
C SER A 26 14.55 -2.17 12.21
N GLU A 27 13.95 -1.96 13.39
CA GLU A 27 14.24 -2.76 14.58
C GLU A 27 13.82 -4.22 14.40
N GLN A 28 12.63 -4.47 13.86
CA GLN A 28 12.21 -5.82 13.49
C GLN A 28 13.20 -6.48 12.52
N TYR A 29 13.64 -5.75 11.50
CA TYR A 29 14.60 -6.27 10.53
C TYR A 29 15.97 -6.57 11.17
N LYS A 30 16.47 -5.69 12.07
CA LYS A 30 17.72 -5.91 12.79
C LYS A 30 17.65 -7.16 13.67
N ASN A 31 16.54 -7.31 14.39
CA ASN A 31 16.28 -8.42 15.31
C ASN A 31 15.86 -9.72 14.63
N ASP A 32 15.65 -9.71 13.31
CA ASP A 32 15.37 -10.90 12.51
C ASP A 32 16.60 -11.84 12.49
N SER A 33 16.43 -13.04 13.04
CA SER A 33 17.46 -14.09 13.12
C SER A 33 17.48 -15.03 11.92
N ARG A 34 16.54 -14.88 10.97
CA ARG A 34 16.52 -15.67 9.73
C ARG A 34 17.74 -15.34 8.88
N GLU A 35 18.30 -16.35 8.21
CA GLU A 35 19.43 -16.18 7.29
C GLU A 35 19.12 -15.16 6.18
N GLN A 36 17.91 -15.26 5.62
CA GLN A 36 17.37 -14.30 4.65
C GLN A 36 16.42 -13.34 5.35
N LYS A 37 17.00 -12.30 5.97
CA LYS A 37 16.23 -11.25 6.65
C LYS A 37 15.24 -10.57 5.71
N ARG A 38 14.05 -10.24 6.21
CA ARG A 38 13.00 -9.59 5.41
C ARG A 38 12.42 -8.39 6.13
N TRP A 39 12.23 -7.29 5.40
CA TRP A 39 11.46 -6.17 5.92
C TRP A 39 10.03 -6.63 6.25
N GLY A 40 9.47 -6.09 7.34
CA GLY A 40 8.14 -6.47 7.80
C GLY A 40 7.10 -6.28 6.69
N ILE A 41 6.16 -7.24 6.57
CA ILE A 41 5.15 -7.22 5.50
C ILE A 41 4.23 -5.99 5.62
N GLY A 42 3.93 -5.54 6.84
CA GLY A 42 3.15 -4.32 7.09
C GLY A 42 3.87 -3.04 6.65
N GLY A 43 5.21 -3.06 6.58
CA GLY A 43 6.05 -1.95 6.13
C GLY A 43 6.52 -2.08 4.68
N THR A 44 6.06 -3.09 3.94
CA THR A 44 6.45 -3.35 2.54
C THR A 44 5.26 -3.13 1.62
N ILE A 45 5.23 -2.01 0.91
CA ILE A 45 4.14 -1.64 0.01
C ILE A 45 4.55 -1.87 -1.43
N ARG A 46 3.75 -2.65 -2.15
CA ARG A 46 3.94 -2.94 -3.57
C ARG A 46 2.93 -2.15 -4.36
N GLN A 47 3.40 -1.08 -4.99
CA GLN A 47 2.55 -0.13 -5.71
C GLN A 47 2.79 -0.25 -7.22
N LEU A 48 1.76 -0.68 -7.94
CA LEU A 48 1.79 -0.72 -9.41
C LEU A 48 1.85 0.71 -9.97
N VAL A 49 2.61 0.89 -11.04
CA VAL A 49 2.73 2.19 -11.72
C VAL A 49 1.51 2.46 -12.60
N TYR A 50 0.99 1.43 -13.25
CA TYR A 50 -0.18 1.49 -14.13
C TYR A 50 -1.33 0.63 -13.60
N ASP A 51 -2.57 1.02 -13.87
CA ASP A 51 -3.79 0.23 -13.64
C ASP A 51 -4.05 -0.76 -14.78
N SER A 52 -5.18 -1.47 -14.74
CA SER A 52 -5.56 -2.48 -15.74
C SER A 52 -5.71 -1.91 -17.15
N ASP A 53 -6.06 -0.62 -17.26
CA ASP A 53 -6.32 0.06 -18.52
C ASP A 53 -5.06 0.78 -19.05
N ASN A 54 -3.88 0.44 -18.49
CA ASN A 54 -2.60 1.08 -18.74
C ASN A 54 -2.57 2.59 -18.44
N LYS A 55 -3.50 3.11 -17.63
CA LYS A 55 -3.43 4.48 -17.11
C LYS A 55 -2.61 4.49 -15.83
N THR A 56 -2.09 5.66 -15.44
CA THR A 56 -1.33 5.77 -14.19
C THR A 56 -2.20 5.38 -12.99
N ASN A 57 -1.72 4.42 -12.21
CA ASN A 57 -2.44 3.86 -11.08
C ASN A 57 -2.78 4.94 -10.04
N ARG A 58 -4.01 4.93 -9.53
CA ARG A 58 -4.48 5.89 -8.52
C ARG A 58 -3.62 5.90 -7.26
N GLY A 59 -3.32 4.72 -6.71
CA GLY A 59 -2.48 4.60 -5.50
C GLY A 59 -1.07 5.12 -5.70
N PHE A 60 -0.52 4.97 -6.90
CA PHE A 60 0.79 5.54 -7.25
C PHE A 60 0.75 7.06 -7.29
N LYS A 61 -0.28 7.66 -7.90
CA LYS A 61 -0.47 9.13 -7.88
C LYS A 61 -0.59 9.63 -6.44
N THR A 62 -1.45 9.00 -5.65
CA THR A 62 -1.67 9.35 -4.24
C THR A 62 -0.37 9.29 -3.46
N PHE A 63 0.42 8.22 -3.58
CA PHE A 63 1.71 8.11 -2.89
C PHE A 63 2.63 9.30 -3.21
N ILE A 64 2.81 9.63 -4.49
CA ILE A 64 3.69 10.74 -4.90
C ILE A 64 3.16 12.09 -4.41
N GLU A 65 1.85 12.33 -4.50
CA GLU A 65 1.22 13.56 -4.01
C GLU A 65 1.38 13.72 -2.50
N MET A 66 1.15 12.66 -1.73
CA MET A 66 1.26 12.69 -0.27
C MET A 66 2.73 12.88 0.19
N VAL A 67 3.69 12.27 -0.51
CA VAL A 67 5.12 12.54 -0.29
C VAL A 67 5.44 14.01 -0.58
N LYS A 68 4.99 14.56 -1.72
CA LYS A 68 5.21 15.99 -2.03
C LYS A 68 4.61 16.91 -0.96
N GLY A 69 3.36 16.65 -0.55
CA GLY A 69 2.69 17.45 0.49
C GLY A 69 3.36 17.37 1.85
N SER A 70 4.01 16.25 2.16
CA SER A 70 4.70 16.05 3.46
C SER A 70 6.13 16.59 3.50
N ASN A 71 6.69 17.03 2.37
CA ASN A 71 8.08 17.46 2.27
C ASN A 71 8.15 18.81 1.54
N PRO A 72 7.98 19.95 2.23
CA PRO A 72 8.02 21.28 1.62
C PRO A 72 9.30 21.51 0.80
N GLY A 73 9.14 22.04 -0.41
CA GLY A 73 10.25 22.26 -1.35
C GLY A 73 10.72 21.02 -2.11
N PHE A 74 10.22 19.82 -1.79
CA PHE A 74 10.54 18.61 -2.55
C PHE A 74 9.86 18.61 -3.92
N LYS A 75 10.65 18.31 -4.95
CA LYS A 75 10.17 18.05 -6.30
C LYS A 75 10.62 16.64 -6.71
N VAL A 76 9.67 15.85 -7.19
CA VAL A 76 9.93 14.51 -7.72
C VAL A 76 10.77 14.62 -9.00
N GLN A 77 11.79 13.77 -9.11
CA GLN A 77 12.64 13.63 -10.29
C GLN A 77 12.11 12.48 -11.13
N TRP A 78 11.77 12.72 -12.40
CA TRP A 78 11.24 11.70 -13.31
C TRP A 78 12.32 11.21 -14.27
N ASP A 79 13.39 10.66 -13.70
CA ASP A 79 14.56 10.12 -14.39
C ASP A 79 14.99 8.79 -13.76
N ASP A 80 16.19 8.30 -14.11
CA ASP A 80 16.74 7.05 -13.56
C ASP A 80 16.91 7.07 -12.04
N ASN A 81 16.96 8.25 -11.42
CA ASN A 81 17.02 8.44 -9.98
C ASN A 81 15.64 8.60 -9.32
N PHE A 82 14.54 8.33 -10.04
CA PHE A 82 13.17 8.49 -9.52
C PHE A 82 12.97 7.85 -8.14
N THR A 83 13.39 6.59 -7.95
CA THR A 83 13.26 5.93 -6.63
C THR A 83 14.23 6.47 -5.59
N GLY A 84 15.40 6.95 -6.01
CA GLY A 84 16.41 7.54 -5.14
C GLY A 84 15.94 8.86 -4.55
N CYS A 85 15.28 9.71 -5.34
CA CYS A 85 14.79 11.02 -4.88
C CYS A 85 13.71 10.93 -3.79
N LEU A 86 13.03 9.78 -3.68
CA LEU A 86 11.99 9.49 -2.68
C LEU A 86 12.55 8.94 -1.36
N LYS A 87 13.81 8.49 -1.33
CA LYS A 87 14.41 7.91 -0.11
C LYS A 87 14.53 8.97 0.99
N GLY A 88 14.18 8.59 2.22
CA GLY A 88 14.23 9.46 3.39
C GLY A 88 13.17 10.56 3.39
N LYS A 89 12.21 10.55 2.46
CA LYS A 89 11.08 11.48 2.46
C LYS A 89 10.00 10.99 3.42
N LEU A 90 9.36 11.94 4.08
CA LEU A 90 8.24 11.67 4.99
C LEU A 90 6.96 11.42 4.21
N VAL A 91 6.08 10.58 4.75
CA VAL A 91 4.72 10.38 4.27
C VAL A 91 3.86 9.90 5.44
N GLY A 92 2.60 10.29 5.46
CA GLY A 92 1.62 9.77 6.42
C GLY A 92 1.08 8.41 5.96
N GLY A 93 1.00 7.45 6.89
CA GLY A 93 0.40 6.15 6.64
C GLY A 93 -0.77 5.88 7.55
N VAL A 94 -1.94 5.58 6.98
CA VAL A 94 -3.10 5.09 7.71
C VAL A 94 -3.08 3.57 7.66
N PHE A 95 -3.07 2.90 8.82
CA PHE A 95 -3.04 1.45 8.90
C PHE A 95 -4.40 0.90 9.31
N GLY A 96 -4.78 -0.22 8.70
CA GLY A 96 -6.00 -0.96 9.02
C GLY A 96 -5.71 -2.44 9.27
N LYS A 97 -6.62 -3.12 9.96
CA LYS A 97 -6.55 -4.57 10.14
C LYS A 97 -7.24 -5.28 8.99
N GLU A 98 -6.53 -6.22 8.37
CA GLU A 98 -7.10 -7.15 7.40
C GLU A 98 -7.05 -8.57 7.97
N GLU A 99 -8.21 -9.23 7.99
CA GLU A 99 -8.32 -10.64 8.32
C GLU A 99 -7.70 -11.49 7.20
N TYR A 100 -6.99 -12.54 7.58
CA TYR A 100 -6.41 -13.55 6.67
C TYR A 100 -6.51 -14.93 7.32
N LYS A 101 -6.52 -15.99 6.50
CA LYS A 101 -6.36 -17.37 6.99
C LYS A 101 -4.88 -17.70 7.06
N ASP A 102 -4.44 -18.22 8.19
CA ASP A 102 -3.10 -18.76 8.31
C ASP A 102 -2.98 -20.15 7.66
N SER A 103 -1.76 -20.69 7.63
CA SER A 103 -1.48 -22.02 7.05
C SER A 103 -2.23 -23.18 7.72
N TYR A 104 -2.80 -22.96 8.91
CA TYR A 104 -3.58 -23.93 9.67
C TYR A 104 -5.09 -23.71 9.50
N GLY A 105 -5.50 -22.74 8.66
CA GLY A 105 -6.90 -22.40 8.42
C GLY A 105 -7.54 -21.50 9.47
N ASN A 106 -6.77 -21.00 10.46
CA ASN A 106 -7.29 -20.11 11.48
C ASN A 106 -7.39 -18.67 10.97
N ASN A 107 -8.46 -17.99 11.33
CA ASN A 107 -8.60 -16.56 11.07
C ASN A 107 -7.65 -15.77 11.97
N LYS A 108 -6.84 -14.90 11.35
CA LYS A 108 -5.91 -13.98 12.02
C LYS A 108 -6.04 -12.60 11.41
N PHE A 109 -5.61 -11.58 12.15
CA PHE A 109 -5.53 -10.22 11.62
C PHE A 109 -4.09 -9.82 11.33
N SER A 110 -3.91 -9.05 10.27
CA SER A 110 -2.66 -8.40 9.91
C SER A 110 -2.89 -6.90 9.82
N VAL A 111 -2.00 -6.10 10.41
CA VAL A 111 -2.02 -4.64 10.25
C VAL A 111 -1.27 -4.30 8.97
N LYS A 112 -1.94 -3.61 8.05
CA LYS A 112 -1.36 -3.19 6.77
C LYS A 112 -1.70 -1.74 6.47
N LEU A 113 -0.87 -1.11 5.65
CA LEU A 113 -1.17 0.22 5.13
C LEU A 113 -2.48 0.17 4.33
N PHE A 114 -3.45 0.95 4.77
CA PHE A 114 -4.75 1.14 4.13
C PHE A 114 -4.69 2.28 3.11
N ASN A 115 -4.11 3.42 3.47
CA ASN A 115 -3.96 4.56 2.57
C ASN A 115 -2.78 5.46 2.97
N PHE A 116 -2.22 6.17 1.99
CA PHE A 116 -1.28 7.25 2.25
C PHE A 116 -2.04 8.57 2.51
N ARG A 117 -1.48 9.39 3.38
CA ARG A 117 -1.93 10.75 3.71
C ARG A 117 -0.72 11.66 3.85
N THR A 118 -0.95 12.97 3.96
CA THR A 118 0.15 13.85 4.35
C THR A 118 0.50 13.64 5.82
N VAL A 119 1.74 13.98 6.22
CA VAL A 119 2.12 13.98 7.64
C VAL A 119 1.24 14.92 8.46
N GLU A 120 0.82 16.05 7.86
CA GLU A 120 -0.08 17.01 8.50
C GLU A 120 -1.45 16.39 8.75
N ASP A 121 -2.05 15.69 7.79
CA ASP A 121 -3.32 14.98 8.00
C ASP A 121 -3.23 13.99 9.15
N ILE A 122 -2.13 13.21 9.23
CA ILE A 122 -1.94 12.24 10.33
C ILE A 122 -1.87 12.96 11.68
N LYS A 123 -1.19 14.11 11.75
CA LYS A 123 -1.09 14.92 12.98
C LYS A 123 -2.42 15.54 13.38
N ASN A 124 -3.24 15.94 12.41
CA ASN A 124 -4.58 16.48 12.64
C ASN A 124 -5.60 15.40 13.04
N GLY A 125 -5.21 14.12 12.94
CA GLY A 125 -6.06 12.99 13.20
C GLY A 125 -6.74 12.49 11.93
N VAL A 126 -6.75 11.17 11.79
CA VAL A 126 -7.39 10.47 10.68
C VAL A 126 -8.34 9.42 11.23
N GLU A 127 -9.42 9.18 10.51
CA GLU A 127 -10.34 8.11 10.86
C GLU A 127 -9.63 6.76 10.82
N VAL A 128 -9.80 5.98 11.89
CA VAL A 128 -9.30 4.61 11.94
C VAL A 128 -10.11 3.75 10.98
N PRO A 129 -9.48 3.09 10.00
CA PRO A 129 -10.20 2.23 9.06
C PRO A 129 -10.92 1.10 9.81
N LYS A 130 -12.12 0.75 9.33
CA LYS A 130 -12.83 -0.44 9.80
C LYS A 130 -12.03 -1.70 9.47
N ASP A 131 -12.10 -2.68 10.36
CA ASP A 131 -11.48 -3.99 10.13
C ASP A 131 -12.05 -4.64 8.86
N LYS A 132 -11.16 -5.05 7.96
CA LYS A 132 -11.53 -5.74 6.72
C LYS A 132 -11.55 -7.24 6.98
N LEU A 133 -12.75 -7.79 7.08
CA LEU A 133 -12.97 -9.21 7.27
C LEU A 133 -12.76 -9.99 5.97
N LEU A 134 -12.39 -11.26 6.11
CA LEU A 134 -12.37 -12.20 5.00
C LEU A 134 -13.82 -12.54 4.65
N THR A 135 -14.28 -12.12 3.47
CA THR A 135 -15.58 -12.58 2.97
C THR A 135 -15.49 -14.09 2.69
N PRO A 136 -16.34 -14.92 3.33
CA PRO A 136 -16.44 -16.32 2.94
C PRO A 136 -17.15 -16.39 1.58
N GLY A 137 -16.38 -16.45 0.47
CA GLY A 137 -16.94 -16.77 -0.85
C GLY A 137 -16.39 -16.06 -2.08
N SER A 138 -15.45 -15.10 -2.01
CA SER A 138 -14.94 -14.45 -3.24
C SER A 138 -13.81 -15.25 -3.90
N ASN A 139 -14.17 -16.31 -4.61
CA ASN A 139 -13.54 -16.61 -5.90
C ASN A 139 -14.25 -15.72 -6.94
N SER A 140 -13.50 -15.00 -7.77
CA SER A 140 -14.04 -14.30 -8.95
C SER A 140 -12.91 -14.24 -10.01
N ASP A 141 -12.91 -14.83 -11.21
CA ASP A 141 -13.86 -15.66 -11.98
C ASP A 141 -15.35 -15.38 -11.77
N ASP A 142 -15.70 -14.11 -11.89
CA ASP A 142 -17.06 -13.73 -12.31
C ASP A 142 -16.94 -13.01 -13.66
N LEU A 143 -16.98 -13.82 -14.72
CA LEU A 143 -17.54 -13.40 -15.99
C LEU A 143 -19.00 -13.05 -15.72
N VAL A 144 -19.32 -11.75 -15.66
CA VAL A 144 -20.71 -11.30 -15.66
C VAL A 144 -21.40 -11.82 -16.93
N PRO A 145 -22.46 -12.65 -16.83
CA PRO A 145 -23.30 -12.90 -17.97
C PRO A 145 -23.98 -11.58 -18.35
N VAL A 146 -23.80 -11.14 -19.58
CA VAL A 146 -24.55 -10.04 -20.17
C VAL A 146 -26.02 -10.44 -20.10
N VAL A 147 -26.78 -9.73 -19.29
CA VAL A 147 -28.25 -9.78 -19.32
C VAL A 147 -28.64 -9.09 -20.62
N ASP A 148 -29.07 -9.87 -21.59
CA ASP A 148 -29.65 -9.42 -22.86
C ASP A 148 -31.03 -8.82 -22.56
N ASP A 149 -31.05 -7.57 -22.09
CA ASP A 149 -32.27 -6.77 -21.99
C ASP A 149 -32.65 -6.33 -23.41
N GLY A 150 -33.28 -7.26 -24.13
CA GLY A 150 -33.90 -7.02 -25.41
C GLY A 150 -35.04 -6.02 -25.27
N GLU A 151 -34.80 -4.77 -25.69
CA GLU A 151 -35.72 -3.99 -26.51
C GLU A 151 -34.99 -2.77 -27.12
N LEU A 152 -34.61 -2.90 -28.39
CA LEU A 152 -34.23 -1.79 -29.27
C LEU A 152 -35.51 -1.21 -29.88
N PRO A 153 -35.86 0.06 -29.63
CA PRO A 153 -36.68 0.82 -30.56
C PRO A 153 -35.77 1.54 -31.58
N PHE A 154 -36.15 1.37 -32.85
CA PHE A 154 -35.51 1.84 -34.08
C PHE A 154 -35.21 3.35 -34.10
#